data_AF-A0A2D7K8U7-F1
#
_entry.id   AF-A0A2D7K8U7-F1
#
_cell.length_a   1.000
_cell.length_b   1.000
_cell.length_c   1.000
_cell.angle_alpha   90.00
_cell.angle_beta   90.00
_cell.angle_gamma   90.00
#
_symmetry.space_group_name_H-M   'P 1'
#
loop_
_entity.id
_entity.type
_entity.pdbx_description
1 polymer ?
#
loop_
_entity_poly.entity_id
_entity_poly.type
_entity_poly.pdbx_seq_one_letter_code
_entity_poly.pdbx_strand_id
1 'polypeptide(L)' 'MLIAIIAHDGKKAEMVQFLNENADILHKNEIELISTGTTGQKVKKAGFKVSALLSGPL' A
#
# COMPACT_ATOMS: atom_id res chain seq x y z
N MET A 1 -3.87 -7.42 12.57
CA MET A 1 -3.81 -5.94 12.55
C MET A 1 -4.05 -5.47 11.13
N LEU A 2 -4.97 -4.53 10.93
CA LEU A 2 -5.29 -3.98 9.63
C LEU A 2 -4.60 -2.62 9.46
N ILE A 3 -3.87 -2.43 8.36
CA ILE A 3 -3.15 -1.18 8.06
C ILE A 3 -3.67 -0.59 6.76
N ALA A 4 -4.06 0.68 6.80
CA ALA A 4 -4.46 1.45 5.62
C ALA A 4 -3.29 2.25 5.04
N ILE A 5 -3.09 2.15 3.73
CA ILE A 5 -2.03 2.81 2.97
C ILE A 5 -2.66 3.84 2.03
N ILE A 6 -2.37 5.11 2.27
CA ILE A 6 -2.92 6.24 1.51
C ILE A 6 -1.76 7.14 1.06
N ALA A 7 -1.76 7.52 -0.22
CA ALA A 7 -0.75 8.40 -0.77
C ALA A 7 -1.31 9.26 -1.91
N HIS A 8 -1.06 10.58 -1.86
CA HIS A 8 -1.28 11.49 -2.99
C HIS A 8 -0.30 11.19 -4.14
N ASP A 9 -0.58 11.69 -5.35
CA ASP A 9 0.16 11.32 -6.56
C ASP A 9 1.67 11.49 -6.45
N GLY A 10 2.12 12.64 -5.91
CA GLY A 10 3.54 12.91 -5.68
C GLY A 10 4.22 12.02 -4.63
N LYS A 11 3.45 11.22 -3.87
CA LYS A 11 3.96 10.40 -2.76
C LYS A 11 3.84 8.89 -2.98
N LYS A 12 3.23 8.47 -4.10
CA LYS A 12 3.03 7.03 -4.36
C LYS A 12 4.32 6.25 -4.54
N ALA A 13 5.34 6.85 -5.14
CA ALA A 13 6.64 6.19 -5.32
C ALA A 13 7.37 6.03 -3.99
N GLU A 14 7.46 7.11 -3.20
CA GLU A 14 8.00 7.08 -1.83
C GLU A 14 7.23 6.08 -0.95
N MET A 15 5.91 6.01 -1.08
CA MET A 15 5.10 5.04 -0.33
C MET A 15 5.48 3.60 -0.68
N VAL A 16 5.64 3.26 -1.96
CA VAL A 16 6.08 1.91 -2.35
C VAL A 16 7.47 1.61 -1.81
N GLN A 17 8.39 2.58 -1.84
CA GLN A 17 9.73 2.43 -1.27
C GLN A 17 9.67 2.16 0.25
N PHE A 18 8.89 2.95 0.99
CA PHE A 18 8.69 2.77 2.43
C PHE A 18 8.18 1.36 2.77
N LEU A 19 7.22 0.83 1.98
CA LEU A 19 6.72 -0.52 2.19
C LEU A 19 7.80 -1.58 1.93
N ASN A 20 8.60 -1.42 0.87
CA ASN A 20 9.70 -2.33 0.56
C ASN A 20 10.76 -2.35 1.68
N GLU A 21 11.13 -1.20 2.23
CA GLU A 21 12.07 -1.08 3.35
C GLU A 21 11.56 -1.77 4.62
N ASN A 22 10.23 -1.94 4.75
CA ASN A 22 9.57 -2.59 5.89
C ASN A 22 8.94 -3.95 5.52
N ALA A 23 9.31 -4.54 4.38
CA ALA A 23 8.63 -5.71 3.82
C ALA A 23 8.59 -6.90 4.78
N ASP A 24 9.68 -7.15 5.51
CA ASP A 24 9.78 -8.26 6.47
C ASP A 24 8.71 -8.19 7.57
N ILE A 25 8.35 -6.98 7.98
CA ILE A 25 7.29 -6.75 8.98
C ILE A 25 5.93 -6.86 8.29
N LEU A 26 5.77 -6.18 7.16
CA LEU A 26 4.48 -6.03 6.49
C LEU A 26 3.98 -7.30 5.80
N HIS A 27 4.85 -8.29 5.60
CA HIS A 27 4.49 -9.63 5.09
C HIS A 27 4.10 -10.63 6.17
N LYS A 28 4.17 -10.27 7.46
CA LYS A 28 3.70 -11.16 8.53
C LYS A 28 2.21 -11.46 8.36
N ASN A 29 1.83 -12.72 8.57
CA ASN A 29 0.46 -13.21 8.36
C ASN A 29 -0.59 -12.52 9.25
N GLU A 30 -0.16 -11.91 10.35
CA GLU A 30 -1.02 -11.11 11.23
C GLU A 30 -1.33 -9.71 10.70
N ILE A 31 -0.72 -9.28 9.59
CA ILE A 31 -0.91 -7.96 8.99
C ILE A 31 -1.72 -8.09 7.69
N GLU A 32 -2.78 -7.30 7.62
CA GLU A 32 -3.57 -7.11 6.41
C GLU A 32 -3.42 -5.69 5.92
N LEU A 33 -3.19 -5.52 4.62
CA LEU A 33 -3.03 -4.20 4.00
C LEU A 33 -4.29 -3.84 3.20
N ILE A 34 -4.78 -2.63 3.42
CA ILE A 34 -5.78 -1.97 2.56
C ILE A 34 -5.22 -0.67 2.01
N SER A 35 -5.73 -0.21 0.87
CA SER A 35 -5.25 1.02 0.23
C SER A 35 -6.33 1.68 -0.62
N THR A 36 -6.09 2.91 -1.06
CA THR A 36 -6.97 3.60 -1.99
C THR A 36 -6.46 3.52 -3.43
N GLY A 37 -7.39 3.38 -4.38
CA GLY A 37 -7.21 3.71 -5.78
C GLY A 37 -5.92 3.20 -6.43
N THR A 38 -5.22 4.12 -7.09
CA THR A 38 -3.99 3.85 -7.83
C THR A 38 -2.78 3.58 -6.92
N THR A 39 -2.83 3.97 -5.64
CA THR A 39 -1.80 3.57 -4.66
C THR A 39 -1.81 2.05 -4.49
N GLY A 40 -2.98 1.45 -4.29
CA GLY A 40 -3.11 -0.01 -4.17
C GLY A 40 -2.62 -0.77 -5.39
N GLN A 41 -2.86 -0.23 -6.59
CA GLN A 41 -2.36 -0.84 -7.83
C GLN A 41 -0.82 -0.88 -7.88
N LYS A 42 -0.14 0.19 -7.45
CA LYS A 42 1.32 0.22 -7.40
C LYS A 42 1.88 -0.71 -6.33
N VAL A 43 1.24 -0.75 -5.16
CA VAL A 43 1.64 -1.63 -4.05
C VAL A 43 1.47 -3.11 -4.43
N LYS A 44 0.39 -3.49 -5.12
CA LYS A 44 0.24 -4.84 -5.69
C LYS A 44 1.35 -5.21 -6.66
N LYS A 45 1.71 -4.28 -7.56
CA LYS A 45 2.81 -4.49 -8.52
C LYS A 45 4.17 -4.67 -7.84
N ALA A 46 4.34 -4.11 -6.64
CA ALA A 46 5.53 -4.28 -5.82
C ALA A 46 5.56 -5.62 -5.04
N GLY A 47 4.53 -6.47 -5.16
CA GLY A 47 4.49 -7.81 -4.57
C GLY A 47 3.69 -7.93 -3.26
N PHE A 48 3.12 -6.83 -2.76
CA PHE A 48 2.33 -6.86 -1.52
C PHE A 48 0.91 -7.35 -1.77
N LYS A 49 0.42 -8.20 -0.87
CA LYS A 49 -0.99 -8.56 -0.78
C LYS A 49 -1.76 -7.41 -0.13
N VAL A 50 -2.42 -6.59 -0.96
CA VAL A 50 -3.20 -5.43 -0.51
C VAL A 50 -4.58 -5.40 -1.17
N SER A 51 -5.60 -5.03 -0.41
CA SER A 51 -6.95 -4.78 -0.94
C SER A 51 -7.10 -3.30 -1.30
N ALA A 52 -7.49 -3.00 -2.54
CA ALA A 52 -7.65 -1.62 -3.01
C ALA A 52 -9.13 -1.22 -2.99
N LEU A 53 -9.42 -0.09 -2.35
CA LEU A 53 -10.72 0.57 -2.32
C LEU A 53 -10.76 1.71 -3.36
N LEU A 54 -11.85 2.48 -3.37
CA LEU A 54 -11.99 3.64 -4.25
C LEU A 54 -10.87 4.67 -4.04
N SER A 55 -10.54 5.39 -5.10
CA SER A 55 -9.64 6.55 -5.02
C SER A 55 -10.26 7.66 -4.17
N GLY A 56 -9.40 8.48 -3.57
CA GLY A 56 -9.82 9.77 -3.00
C GLY A 56 -10.25 10.77 -4.09
N PRO A 57 -10.77 11.94 -3.68
CA PRO A 57 -11.16 13.00 -4.61
C PRO A 57 -9.96 13.53 -5.41
N LEU A 58 -10.28 14.13 -6.57
CA LEU A 58 -9.35 14.91 -7.40
C LEU A 58 -9.12 16.29 -6.80
#